data_AF-A0A939C7X5-F1
#
_entry.id   AF-A0A939C7X5-F1
#
_cell.length_a   1.000
_cell.length_b   1.000
_cell.length_c   1.000
_cell.angle_alpha   90.00
_cell.angle_beta   90.00
_cell.angle_gamma   90.00
#
_symmetry.space_group_name_H-M   'P 1'
#
loop_
_entity.id
_entity.type
_entity.pdbx_description
1 polymer ?
#
loop_
_entity_poly.entity_id
_entity_poly.type
_entity_poly.pdbx_seq_one_letter_code
_entity_poly.pdbx_strand_id
1 'polypeptide(L)'
;MAEPEKFKRTDILYGLVIPLLIGILIIAFPAVIRPTLNAWFPDPNMMTGEAGSDWAFLTVIFTHGFSQMVILGIPVIMGLLWNKWAGGAVGFLTGTLYYVAWAGWNTQYSIQLALDAYYAMGNDPNMYIQSLPPNLWADPSFIGNWIVGGILIGYITGALNNKSFSFKRMLGSALTASIAVGLIQYALNMTIAAGAWMAQADPGFTLFTVMLPAILLGVFAPIIAKVMTWYGIIPGTRY
;
A
#
# COMPACT_ATOMS: atom_id res chain seq x y z
N MET A 1 -26.36 -32.55 -19.10
CA MET A 1 -25.73 -31.25 -18.83
C MET A 1 -26.87 -30.29 -18.52
N ALA A 2 -26.97 -29.79 -17.28
CA ALA A 2 -27.97 -28.77 -16.97
C ALA A 2 -27.62 -27.49 -17.73
N GLU A 3 -28.62 -26.82 -18.32
CA GLU A 3 -28.41 -25.54 -18.99
C GLU A 3 -27.75 -24.53 -18.02
N PRO A 4 -26.79 -23.71 -18.50
CA PRO A 4 -26.29 -22.59 -17.71
C PRO A 4 -27.46 -21.66 -17.34
N GLU A 5 -27.47 -21.14 -16.11
CA GLU A 5 -28.54 -20.23 -15.66
C GLU A 5 -28.79 -19.11 -16.68
N LYS A 6 -30.07 -18.86 -16.99
CA LYS A 6 -30.44 -17.78 -17.90
C LYS A 6 -29.95 -16.45 -17.35
N PHE A 7 -29.30 -15.65 -18.20
CA PHE A 7 -28.80 -14.32 -17.88
C PHE A 7 -29.92 -13.42 -17.33
N LYS A 8 -29.72 -12.87 -16.13
CA LYS A 8 -30.67 -12.02 -15.41
C LYS A 8 -30.20 -10.56 -15.47
N ARG A 9 -31.11 -9.61 -15.31
CA ARG A 9 -30.77 -8.17 -15.18
C ARG A 9 -29.86 -7.89 -13.98
N THR A 10 -29.94 -8.73 -12.95
CA THR A 10 -29.02 -8.71 -11.80
C THR A 10 -27.58 -8.95 -12.22
N ASP A 11 -27.34 -9.72 -13.27
CA ASP A 11 -25.99 -10.02 -13.74
C ASP A 11 -25.33 -8.79 -14.37
N ILE A 12 -26.12 -7.89 -14.99
CA ILE A 12 -25.66 -6.57 -15.44
C ILE A 12 -25.31 -5.68 -14.23
N LEU A 13 -26.16 -5.69 -13.19
CA LEU A 13 -25.91 -4.91 -11.98
C LEU A 13 -24.62 -5.33 -11.28
N TYR A 14 -24.44 -6.63 -11.03
CA TYR A 14 -23.28 -7.17 -10.33
C TYR A 14 -22.02 -7.27 -11.21
N GLY A 15 -22.18 -7.49 -12.51
CA GLY A 15 -21.06 -7.65 -13.44
C GLY A 15 -20.52 -6.34 -14.03
N LEU A 16 -21.32 -5.28 -14.09
CA LEU A 16 -20.94 -4.01 -14.72
C LEU A 16 -21.17 -2.80 -13.80
N VAL A 17 -22.39 -2.58 -13.32
CA VAL A 17 -22.76 -1.34 -12.62
C VAL A 17 -22.01 -1.21 -11.29
N ILE A 18 -22.02 -2.27 -10.47
CA ILE A 18 -21.33 -2.27 -9.18
C ILE A 18 -19.80 -2.11 -9.35
N PRO A 19 -19.11 -2.89 -10.21
CA PRO A 19 -17.70 -2.67 -10.48
C PRO A 19 -17.38 -1.25 -10.99
N LEU A 20 -18.23 -0.66 -11.84
CA LEU A 20 -18.05 0.70 -12.33
C LEU A 20 -18.17 1.73 -11.19
N LEU A 21 -19.19 1.61 -10.34
CA LEU A 21 -19.37 2.50 -9.18
C LEU A 21 -18.19 2.38 -8.21
N ILE A 22 -17.71 1.16 -7.96
CA ILE A 22 -16.51 0.92 -7.15
C ILE A 22 -15.29 1.56 -7.81
N GLY A 23 -15.11 1.41 -9.13
CA GLY A 23 -14.01 2.04 -9.87
C GLY A 23 -14.04 3.57 -9.76
N ILE A 24 -15.21 4.19 -9.91
CA ILE A 24 -15.40 5.64 -9.71
C ILE A 24 -15.02 6.02 -8.28
N LEU A 25 -15.47 5.26 -7.28
CA LEU A 25 -15.15 5.52 -5.87
C LEU A 25 -13.64 5.42 -5.61
N ILE A 26 -12.97 4.40 -6.16
CA ILE A 26 -11.53 4.20 -6.03
C ILE A 26 -10.75 5.37 -6.62
N ILE A 27 -11.21 5.96 -7.73
CA ILE A 27 -10.56 7.13 -8.35
C ILE A 27 -10.89 8.42 -7.58
N ALA A 28 -12.16 8.58 -7.17
CA ALA A 28 -12.62 9.75 -6.43
C ALA A 28 -11.95 9.85 -5.06
N PHE A 29 -11.64 8.72 -4.42
CA PHE A 29 -11.00 8.67 -3.12
C PHE A 29 -9.67 9.46 -3.08
N PRO A 30 -8.62 9.14 -3.85
CA PRO A 30 -7.40 9.94 -3.88
C PRO A 30 -7.61 11.33 -4.51
N ALA A 31 -8.52 11.48 -5.48
CA ALA A 31 -8.74 12.76 -6.17
C ALA A 31 -9.41 13.82 -5.28
N VAL A 32 -10.22 13.41 -4.30
CA VAL A 32 -10.94 14.32 -3.41
C VAL A 32 -10.33 14.35 -2.01
N ILE A 33 -10.04 13.17 -1.44
CA ILE A 33 -9.62 13.09 -0.04
C ILE A 33 -8.21 13.63 0.15
N ARG A 34 -7.26 13.34 -0.75
CA ARG A 34 -5.89 13.86 -0.58
C ARG A 34 -5.84 15.39 -0.66
N PRO A 35 -6.44 16.08 -1.65
CA PRO A 35 -6.48 17.55 -1.63
C PRO A 35 -7.21 18.11 -0.41
N THR A 36 -8.28 17.46 0.04
CA THR A 36 -9.02 17.89 1.24
C THR A 36 -8.18 17.74 2.51
N LEU A 37 -7.49 16.61 2.68
CA LEU A 37 -6.57 16.38 3.79
C LEU A 37 -5.39 17.36 3.75
N ASN A 38 -4.82 17.63 2.58
CA ASN A 38 -3.77 18.64 2.43
C ASN A 38 -4.26 20.06 2.77
N ALA A 39 -5.53 20.37 2.52
CA ALA A 39 -6.11 21.66 2.91
C ALA A 39 -6.35 21.75 4.43
N TRP A 40 -6.72 20.65 5.08
CA TRP A 40 -6.96 20.60 6.53
C TRP A 40 -5.66 20.44 7.34
N PHE A 41 -4.68 19.74 6.78
CA PHE A 41 -3.39 19.42 7.37
C PHE A 41 -2.28 19.75 6.36
N PRO A 42 -2.00 21.04 6.12
CA PRO A 42 -0.99 21.46 5.16
C PRO A 42 0.40 20.98 5.55
N ASP A 43 1.13 20.50 4.55
CA ASP A 43 2.54 20.13 4.69
C ASP A 43 3.41 21.38 4.91
N PRO A 44 4.52 21.27 5.67
CA PRO A 44 5.46 22.36 5.81
C PRO A 44 6.06 22.74 4.46
N ASN A 45 6.04 24.04 4.15
CA ASN A 45 6.62 24.54 2.91
C ASN A 45 8.12 24.78 3.11
N MET A 46 8.93 23.84 2.63
CA MET A 46 10.38 23.90 2.75
C MET A 46 11.01 25.08 1.99
N MET A 47 10.29 25.69 1.03
CA MET A 47 10.79 26.82 0.24
C MET A 47 10.47 28.18 0.87
N THR A 48 9.30 28.33 1.48
CA THR A 48 8.91 29.58 2.16
C THR A 48 9.25 29.59 3.65
N GLY A 49 9.57 28.42 4.22
CA GLY A 49 9.78 28.24 5.65
C GLY A 49 8.48 28.30 6.46
N GLU A 50 7.31 28.28 5.82
CA GLU A 50 6.02 28.23 6.51
C GLU A 50 5.88 26.91 7.26
N ALA A 51 5.60 27.04 8.56
CA ALA A 51 5.32 25.89 9.41
C ALA A 51 4.05 25.17 8.91
N GLY A 52 4.17 23.87 8.68
CA GLY A 52 3.04 23.00 8.38
C GLY A 52 2.17 22.76 9.60
N SER A 53 1.07 22.02 9.40
CA SER A 53 0.25 21.55 10.51
C SER A 53 0.97 20.47 11.32
N ASP A 54 0.88 20.53 12.66
CA ASP A 54 1.34 19.46 13.57
C ASP A 54 0.69 18.10 13.25
N TRP A 55 -0.43 18.12 12.52
CA TRP A 55 -1.22 16.96 12.14
C TRP A 55 -0.99 16.51 10.69
N ALA A 56 -0.01 17.06 9.97
CA ALA A 56 0.31 16.67 8.58
C ALA A 56 0.57 15.16 8.43
N PHE A 57 1.02 14.49 9.51
CA PHE A 57 1.19 13.04 9.52
C PHE A 57 -0.12 12.24 9.28
N LEU A 58 -1.28 12.81 9.61
CA LEU A 58 -2.57 12.16 9.36
C LEU A 58 -2.81 11.99 7.86
N THR A 59 -2.40 12.96 7.05
CA THR A 59 -2.44 12.86 5.59
C THR A 59 -1.65 11.65 5.12
N VAL A 60 -0.44 11.44 5.66
CA VAL A 60 0.41 10.29 5.32
C VAL A 60 -0.26 8.97 5.71
N ILE A 61 -0.83 8.88 6.92
CA ILE A 61 -1.50 7.65 7.39
C ILE A 61 -2.73 7.33 6.53
N PHE A 62 -3.59 8.31 6.25
CA PHE A 62 -4.85 8.09 5.52
C PHE A 62 -4.65 7.90 4.02
N THR A 63 -3.52 8.30 3.45
CA THR A 63 -3.24 8.12 2.02
C THR A 63 -2.25 6.98 1.79
N HIS A 64 -1.01 7.10 2.28
CA HIS A 64 0.02 6.09 2.10
C HIS A 64 -0.23 4.85 2.94
N GLY A 65 -0.62 5.01 4.20
CA GLY A 65 -0.98 3.87 5.07
C GLY A 65 -2.18 3.09 4.52
N PHE A 66 -3.21 3.78 4.04
CA PHE A 66 -4.35 3.13 3.38
C PHE A 66 -3.93 2.40 2.09
N SER A 67 -3.10 3.04 1.25
CA SER A 67 -2.58 2.41 0.03
C SER A 67 -1.81 1.13 0.34
N GLN A 68 -0.93 1.16 1.34
CA GLN A 68 -0.20 0.00 1.84
C GLN A 68 -1.15 -1.12 2.26
N MET A 69 -2.20 -0.81 3.00
CA MET A 69 -3.22 -1.79 3.40
C MET A 69 -3.94 -2.43 2.21
N VAL A 70 -4.20 -1.67 1.14
CA VAL A 70 -4.81 -2.22 -0.08
C VAL A 70 -3.83 -3.16 -0.80
N ILE A 71 -2.60 -2.70 -1.05
CA ILE A 71 -1.60 -3.42 -1.85
C ILE A 71 -1.16 -4.72 -1.19
N LEU A 72 -0.94 -4.67 0.13
CA LEU A 72 -0.50 -5.81 0.93
C LEU A 72 -1.68 -6.63 1.46
N GLY A 73 -2.89 -6.05 1.50
CA GLY A 73 -4.10 -6.74 1.94
C GLY A 73 -4.59 -7.80 0.96
N ILE A 74 -4.50 -7.55 -0.34
CA ILE A 74 -4.88 -8.55 -1.35
C ILE A 74 -4.01 -9.83 -1.21
N PRO A 75 -2.66 -9.74 -1.11
CA PRO A 75 -1.80 -10.89 -0.81
C PRO A 75 -2.16 -11.61 0.48
N VAL A 76 -2.46 -10.89 1.56
CA VAL A 76 -2.89 -11.48 2.85
C VAL A 76 -4.19 -12.26 2.66
N ILE A 77 -5.22 -11.64 2.06
CA ILE A 77 -6.52 -12.27 1.81
C ILE A 77 -6.34 -13.53 0.95
N MET A 78 -5.52 -13.47 -0.11
CA MET A 78 -5.25 -14.62 -0.98
C MET A 78 -4.43 -15.70 -0.28
N GLY A 79 -3.52 -15.32 0.61
CA GLY A 79 -2.81 -16.25 1.50
C GLY A 79 -3.75 -16.96 2.46
N LEU A 80 -4.67 -16.23 3.09
CA LEU A 80 -5.68 -16.75 4.00
C LEU A 80 -6.64 -17.71 3.32
N LEU A 81 -7.22 -17.29 2.19
CA LEU A 81 -8.27 -18.02 1.50
C LEU A 81 -7.71 -19.20 0.69
N TRP A 82 -6.62 -19.01 -0.06
CA TRP A 82 -6.10 -20.01 -1.00
C TRP A 82 -4.95 -20.84 -0.43
N ASN A 83 -3.76 -20.25 -0.33
CA ASN A 83 -2.52 -20.88 0.16
C ASN A 83 -1.34 -19.90 0.05
N LYS A 84 -0.20 -20.29 0.62
CA LYS A 84 1.07 -19.55 0.59
C LYS A 84 1.55 -19.15 -0.81
N TRP A 85 1.32 -19.99 -1.83
CA TRP A 85 1.75 -19.68 -3.20
C TRP A 85 0.85 -18.64 -3.86
N ALA A 86 -0.46 -18.74 -3.67
CA ALA A 86 -1.40 -17.73 -4.15
C ALA A 86 -1.14 -16.38 -3.47
N GLY A 87 -0.96 -16.36 -2.15
CA GLY A 87 -0.59 -15.16 -1.41
C GLY A 87 0.72 -14.56 -1.93
N GLY A 88 1.77 -15.37 -2.07
CA GLY A 88 3.08 -14.91 -2.55
C GLY A 88 3.06 -14.40 -3.99
N ALA A 89 2.37 -15.10 -4.91
CA ALA A 89 2.27 -14.69 -6.31
C ALA A 89 1.48 -13.39 -6.48
N VAL A 90 0.36 -13.25 -5.75
CA VAL A 90 -0.40 -11.99 -5.74
C VAL A 90 0.42 -10.88 -5.11
N GLY A 91 1.19 -11.18 -4.06
CA GLY A 91 2.18 -10.29 -3.45
C GLY A 91 3.20 -9.74 -4.43
N PHE A 92 3.78 -10.61 -5.24
CA PHE A 92 4.68 -10.20 -6.32
C PHE A 92 3.97 -9.25 -7.29
N LEU A 93 2.78 -9.60 -7.78
CA LEU A 93 2.04 -8.79 -8.75
C LEU A 93 1.64 -7.42 -8.20
N THR A 94 1.00 -7.36 -7.04
CA THR A 94 0.55 -6.09 -6.44
C THR A 94 1.74 -5.24 -6.01
N GLY A 95 2.80 -5.86 -5.48
CA GLY A 95 4.05 -5.19 -5.11
C GLY A 95 4.78 -4.59 -6.31
N THR A 96 4.92 -5.33 -7.42
CA THR A 96 5.57 -4.84 -8.64
C THR A 96 4.77 -3.72 -9.30
N LEU A 97 3.44 -3.85 -9.40
CA LEU A 97 2.59 -2.81 -9.95
C LEU A 97 2.66 -1.52 -9.12
N TYR A 98 2.66 -1.64 -7.79
CA TYR A 98 2.80 -0.49 -6.93
C TYR A 98 4.18 0.16 -7.03
N TYR A 99 5.25 -0.63 -7.06
CA TYR A 99 6.60 -0.13 -7.27
C TYR A 99 6.69 0.74 -8.53
N VAL A 100 6.19 0.23 -9.66
CA VAL A 100 6.20 0.95 -10.94
C VAL A 100 5.36 2.22 -10.86
N ALA A 101 4.14 2.14 -10.32
CA ALA A 101 3.25 3.29 -10.20
C ALA A 101 3.83 4.38 -9.30
N TRP A 102 4.41 4.00 -8.17
CA TRP A 102 4.99 4.92 -7.20
C TRP A 102 6.28 5.55 -7.69
N ALA A 103 7.20 4.77 -8.27
CA ALA A 103 8.44 5.29 -8.84
C ALA A 103 8.16 6.28 -10.00
N GLY A 104 7.15 5.98 -10.82
CA GLY A 104 6.67 6.89 -11.87
C GLY A 104 6.13 8.21 -11.30
N TRP A 105 5.20 8.14 -10.33
CA TRP A 105 4.65 9.32 -9.69
C TRP A 105 5.72 10.17 -9.01
N ASN A 106 6.65 9.54 -8.29
CA ASN A 106 7.70 10.24 -7.58
C ASN A 106 8.68 10.92 -8.56
N THR A 107 8.98 10.32 -9.71
CA THR A 107 9.81 10.95 -10.74
C THR A 107 9.22 12.30 -11.18
N GLN A 108 7.90 12.35 -11.43
CA GLN A 108 7.22 13.58 -11.81
C GLN A 108 7.26 14.62 -10.69
N TYR A 109 6.95 14.22 -9.45
CA TYR A 109 7.01 15.11 -8.29
C TYR A 109 8.41 15.70 -8.07
N SER A 110 9.44 14.85 -8.25
CA SER A 110 10.85 15.20 -8.09
C SER A 110 11.32 16.26 -9.08
N ILE A 111 10.90 16.13 -10.34
CA ILE A 111 11.21 17.10 -11.40
C ILE A 111 10.53 18.44 -11.10
N GLN A 112 9.27 18.42 -10.65
CA GLN A 112 8.55 19.64 -10.32
C GLN A 112 9.23 20.39 -9.17
N LEU A 113 9.62 19.68 -8.10
CA LEU A 113 10.33 20.28 -6.97
C LEU A 113 11.66 20.92 -7.39
N ALA A 114 12.44 20.23 -8.22
CA ALA A 114 13.70 20.75 -8.74
C ALA A 114 13.51 21.98 -9.63
N LEU A 115 12.43 21.99 -10.42
CA LEU A 115 12.05 23.11 -11.28
C LEU A 115 11.61 24.33 -10.46
N ASP A 116 10.82 24.12 -9.41
CA ASP A 116 10.39 25.18 -8.51
C ASP A 116 11.59 25.81 -7.79
N ALA A 117 12.52 24.98 -7.30
CA ALA A 117 13.78 25.45 -6.70
C ALA A 117 14.65 26.23 -7.70
N TYR A 118 14.75 25.75 -8.93
CA TYR A 118 15.46 26.43 -10.02
C TYR A 118 14.91 27.85 -10.26
N TYR A 119 13.59 28.00 -10.37
CA TYR A 119 12.97 29.31 -10.58
C TYR A 119 13.07 30.22 -9.35
N ALA A 120 12.89 29.68 -8.15
CA ALA A 120 12.96 30.45 -6.90
C ALA A 120 14.37 31.02 -6.65
N MET A 121 15.42 30.37 -7.17
CA MET A 121 16.82 30.74 -6.92
C MET A 121 17.50 31.38 -8.13
N GLY A 122 16.73 32.01 -9.02
CA GLY A 122 17.27 32.86 -10.08
C GLY A 122 17.79 32.12 -11.32
N ASN A 123 17.21 30.95 -11.62
CA ASN A 123 17.49 30.19 -12.84
C ASN A 123 18.92 29.61 -12.94
N ASP A 124 19.56 29.27 -11.82
CA ASP A 124 20.88 28.62 -11.82
C ASP A 124 20.77 27.13 -12.21
N PRO A 125 21.38 26.69 -13.34
CA PRO A 125 21.31 25.29 -13.76
C PRO A 125 21.92 24.29 -12.77
N ASN A 126 22.90 24.71 -11.96
CA ASN A 126 23.53 23.84 -10.96
C ASN A 126 22.55 23.52 -9.81
N MET A 127 21.66 24.46 -9.49
CA MET A 127 20.63 24.28 -8.47
C MET A 127 19.57 23.27 -8.90
N TYR A 128 19.19 23.25 -10.18
CA TYR A 128 18.27 22.23 -10.70
C TYR A 128 18.84 20.82 -10.50
N ILE A 129 20.12 20.61 -10.84
CA ILE A 129 20.76 19.30 -10.72
C ILE A 129 20.90 18.88 -9.25
N GLN A 130 21.26 19.82 -8.37
CA GLN A 130 21.46 19.54 -6.94
C GLN A 130 20.15 19.34 -6.16
N SER A 131 19.04 19.88 -6.65
CA SER A 131 17.71 19.74 -6.04
C SER A 131 16.91 18.55 -6.54
N LEU A 132 17.41 17.81 -7.55
CA LEU A 132 16.81 16.54 -7.96
C LEU A 132 16.91 15.55 -6.80
N PRO A 133 15.78 15.15 -6.19
CA PRO A 133 15.81 14.13 -5.14
C PRO A 133 16.24 12.76 -5.72
N PRO A 134 16.57 11.80 -4.85
CA PRO A 134 17.07 10.50 -5.28
C PRO A 134 16.10 9.80 -6.25
N ASN A 135 16.65 9.26 -7.33
CA ASN A 135 15.88 8.45 -8.28
C ASN A 135 15.35 7.19 -7.58
N LEU A 136 14.04 7.14 -7.27
CA LEU A 136 13.44 5.99 -6.59
C LEU A 136 13.45 4.71 -7.42
N TRP A 137 13.66 4.79 -8.75
CA TRP A 137 13.92 3.59 -9.57
C TRP A 137 15.25 2.92 -9.22
N ALA A 138 16.18 3.68 -8.63
CA ALA A 138 17.47 3.20 -8.18
C ALA A 138 17.50 2.91 -6.66
N ASP A 139 16.39 3.10 -5.94
CA ASP A 139 16.33 2.84 -4.49
C ASP A 139 15.98 1.36 -4.22
N PRO A 140 16.94 0.54 -3.75
CA PRO A 140 16.72 -0.89 -3.53
C PRO A 140 15.75 -1.17 -2.37
N SER A 141 15.49 -0.21 -1.48
CA SER A 141 14.51 -0.38 -0.40
C SER A 141 13.10 -0.57 -0.94
N PHE A 142 12.77 -0.05 -2.12
CA PHE A 142 11.46 -0.23 -2.74
C PHE A 142 11.20 -1.66 -3.19
N ILE A 143 12.22 -2.35 -3.70
CA ILE A 143 12.14 -3.77 -4.02
C ILE A 143 11.85 -4.57 -2.75
N GLY A 144 12.59 -4.26 -1.67
CA GLY A 144 12.40 -4.90 -0.36
C GLY A 144 11.01 -4.63 0.24
N ASN A 145 10.57 -3.37 0.24
CA ASN A 145 9.33 -2.93 0.88
C ASN A 145 8.09 -3.50 0.19
N TRP A 146 8.06 -3.48 -1.15
CA TRP A 146 6.83 -3.71 -1.90
C TRP A 146 6.81 -5.05 -2.62
N ILE A 147 7.89 -5.42 -3.31
CA ILE A 147 7.95 -6.68 -4.05
C ILE A 147 8.20 -7.83 -3.07
N VAL A 148 9.33 -7.78 -2.35
CA VAL A 148 9.68 -8.82 -1.38
C VAL A 148 8.71 -8.80 -0.21
N GLY A 149 8.38 -7.63 0.33
CA GLY A 149 7.36 -7.46 1.37
C GLY A 149 6.00 -8.03 0.98
N GLY A 150 5.55 -7.78 -0.27
CA GLY A 150 4.32 -8.36 -0.82
C GLY A 150 4.36 -9.88 -0.91
N ILE A 151 5.46 -10.46 -1.43
CA ILE A 151 5.64 -11.92 -1.49
C ILE A 151 5.60 -12.51 -0.08
N LEU A 152 6.37 -11.95 0.85
CA LEU A 152 6.52 -12.48 2.21
C LEU A 152 5.21 -12.40 2.98
N ILE A 153 4.49 -11.27 2.93
CA ILE A 153 3.27 -11.12 3.72
C ILE A 153 2.22 -12.15 3.29
N GLY A 154 2.05 -12.37 1.98
CA GLY A 154 1.12 -13.36 1.46
C GLY A 154 1.56 -14.80 1.72
N TYR A 155 2.86 -15.09 1.55
CA TYR A 155 3.42 -16.42 1.77
C TYR A 155 3.36 -16.83 3.25
N ILE A 156 3.81 -15.98 4.17
CA ILE A 156 3.79 -16.24 5.62
C ILE A 156 2.35 -16.43 6.08
N THR A 157 1.44 -15.54 5.67
CA THR A 157 0.01 -15.65 6.00
C THR A 157 -0.54 -17.01 5.58
N GLY A 158 -0.34 -17.40 4.31
CA GLY A 158 -0.86 -18.67 3.81
C GLY A 158 -0.19 -19.91 4.41
N ALA A 159 1.09 -19.82 4.77
CA ALA A 159 1.83 -20.90 5.41
C ALA A 159 1.33 -21.14 6.84
N LEU A 160 1.15 -20.08 7.62
CA LEU A 160 0.67 -20.15 8.99
C LEU A 160 -0.83 -20.50 9.08
N ASN A 161 -1.65 -19.94 8.17
CA ASN A 161 -3.08 -20.24 8.14
C ASN A 161 -3.36 -21.69 7.71
N ASN A 162 -2.55 -22.24 6.81
CA ASN A 162 -2.66 -23.61 6.29
C ASN A 162 -4.11 -24.02 5.95
N LYS A 163 -4.79 -23.20 5.14
CA LYS A 163 -6.19 -23.43 4.69
C LYS A 163 -7.23 -23.51 5.83
N SER A 164 -6.94 -22.97 7.01
CA SER A 164 -7.92 -22.92 8.08
C SER A 164 -8.92 -21.77 7.89
N PHE A 165 -10.20 -22.04 8.13
CA PHE A 165 -11.27 -21.03 8.15
C PHE A 165 -11.65 -20.58 9.57
N SER A 166 -10.88 -21.00 10.58
CA SER A 166 -11.03 -20.51 11.94
C SER A 166 -10.55 -19.07 12.02
N PHE A 167 -11.45 -18.15 12.42
CA PHE A 167 -11.12 -16.73 12.51
C PHE A 167 -9.91 -16.47 13.42
N LYS A 168 -9.76 -17.22 14.52
CA LYS A 168 -8.60 -17.11 15.43
C LYS A 168 -7.28 -17.38 14.70
N ARG A 169 -7.25 -18.39 13.82
CA ARG A 169 -6.05 -18.75 13.07
C ARG A 169 -5.78 -17.79 11.92
N MET A 170 -6.84 -17.31 11.26
CA MET A 170 -6.73 -16.27 10.24
C MET A 170 -6.15 -14.98 10.83
N LEU A 171 -6.68 -14.56 11.99
CA LEU A 171 -6.19 -13.39 12.72
C LEU A 171 -4.73 -13.54 13.14
N GLY A 172 -4.37 -14.68 13.76
CA GLY A 172 -3.00 -14.93 14.18
C GLY A 172 -2.01 -14.94 13.01
N SER A 173 -2.34 -15.64 11.92
CA SER A 173 -1.46 -15.72 10.74
C SER A 173 -1.28 -14.37 10.04
N ALA A 174 -2.35 -13.60 9.87
CA ALA A 174 -2.27 -12.28 9.23
C ALA A 174 -1.53 -11.25 10.11
N LEU A 175 -1.77 -11.24 11.43
CA LEU A 175 -1.04 -10.36 12.35
C LEU A 175 0.46 -10.69 12.34
N THR A 176 0.83 -11.98 12.48
CA THR A 176 2.24 -12.39 12.44
C THR A 176 2.90 -11.97 11.14
N ALA A 177 2.25 -12.21 9.99
CA ALA A 177 2.80 -11.83 8.70
C ALA A 177 2.95 -10.30 8.55
N SER A 178 1.93 -9.55 8.94
CA SER A 178 1.92 -8.09 8.79
C SER A 178 2.95 -7.42 9.70
N ILE A 179 3.10 -7.90 10.94
CA ILE A 179 4.15 -7.43 11.87
C ILE A 179 5.53 -7.77 11.33
N ALA A 180 5.74 -9.00 10.86
CA ALA A 180 7.04 -9.41 10.32
C ALA A 180 7.46 -8.54 9.12
N VAL A 181 6.54 -8.29 8.19
CA VAL A 181 6.82 -7.41 7.04
C VAL A 181 6.94 -5.95 7.46
N GLY A 182 6.14 -5.46 8.42
CA GLY A 182 6.29 -4.11 8.97
C GLY A 182 7.67 -3.87 9.59
N LEU A 183 8.21 -4.85 10.34
CA LEU A 183 9.56 -4.77 10.88
C LEU A 183 10.64 -4.76 9.80
N ILE A 184 10.46 -5.56 8.73
CA ILE A 184 11.36 -5.54 7.57
C ILE A 184 11.31 -4.15 6.91
N GLN A 185 10.12 -3.60 6.68
CA GLN A 185 9.96 -2.28 6.06
C GLN A 185 10.60 -1.18 6.90
N TYR A 186 10.40 -1.23 8.22
CA TYR A 186 11.06 -0.31 9.14
C TYR A 186 12.59 -0.41 9.04
N ALA A 187 13.14 -1.63 9.06
CA ALA A 187 14.58 -1.83 8.92
C ALA A 187 15.13 -1.30 7.58
N LEU A 188 14.41 -1.54 6.47
CA LEU A 188 14.78 -1.05 5.14
C LEU A 188 14.75 0.49 5.07
N ASN A 189 13.73 1.12 5.64
CA ASN A 189 13.62 2.58 5.72
C ASN A 189 14.74 3.20 6.57
N MET A 190 15.20 2.49 7.61
CA MET A 190 16.28 2.95 8.48
C MET A 190 17.69 2.75 7.90
N THR A 191 17.88 1.83 6.96
CA THR A 191 19.23 1.38 6.57
C THR A 191 19.54 1.43 5.09
N ILE A 192 18.54 1.23 4.22
CA ILE A 192 18.74 1.05 2.78
C ILE A 192 18.12 2.18 1.96
N ALA A 193 17.00 2.74 2.42
CA ALA A 193 16.29 3.79 1.68
C ALA A 193 17.19 4.99 1.38
N ALA A 194 17.03 5.59 0.19
CA ALA A 194 17.80 6.77 -0.20
C ALA A 194 17.56 7.96 0.75
N GLY A 195 16.37 8.00 1.37
CA GLY A 195 15.99 8.95 2.40
C GLY A 195 16.18 8.45 3.85
N ALA A 196 17.02 7.43 4.09
CA ALA A 196 17.14 6.80 5.41
C ALA A 196 17.51 7.79 6.53
N TRP A 197 18.23 8.86 6.23
CA TRP A 197 18.55 9.92 7.19
C TRP A 197 17.31 10.58 7.80
N MET A 198 16.19 10.66 7.06
CA MET A 198 14.92 11.17 7.59
C MET A 198 14.33 10.20 8.62
N ALA A 199 14.36 8.90 8.32
CA ALA A 199 13.90 7.87 9.22
C ALA A 199 14.79 7.78 10.49
N GLN A 200 16.10 7.96 10.31
CA GLN A 200 17.08 7.97 11.41
C GLN A 200 16.96 9.20 12.31
N ALA A 201 16.47 10.33 11.79
CA ALA A 201 16.25 11.54 12.56
C ALA A 201 15.10 11.37 13.58
N ASP A 202 14.06 10.61 13.23
CA ASP A 202 12.98 10.23 14.16
C ASP A 202 12.58 8.75 13.99
N PRO A 203 13.33 7.82 14.61
CA PRO A 203 13.08 6.39 14.48
C PRO A 203 11.77 5.96 15.15
N GLY A 204 11.37 6.64 16.23
CA GLY A 204 10.14 6.33 16.94
C GLY A 204 8.91 6.61 16.09
N PHE A 205 8.87 7.78 15.45
CA PHE A 205 7.80 8.16 14.55
C PHE A 205 7.82 7.33 13.25
N THR A 206 8.99 6.99 12.73
CA THR A 206 9.12 6.07 11.59
C THR A 206 8.55 4.69 11.92
N LEU A 207 8.86 4.15 13.10
CA LEU A 207 8.30 2.87 13.54
C LEU A 207 6.77 2.95 13.63
N PHE A 208 6.23 4.02 14.22
CA PHE A 208 4.80 4.22 14.35
C PHE A 208 4.09 4.26 12.99
N THR A 209 4.60 5.04 12.05
CA THR A 209 4.00 5.23 10.72
C THR A 209 4.06 3.98 9.85
N VAL A 210 5.07 3.13 10.00
CA VAL A 210 5.16 1.83 9.31
C VAL A 210 4.29 0.77 9.98
N MET A 211 4.32 0.69 11.31
CA MET A 211 3.67 -0.39 12.05
C MET A 211 2.17 -0.21 12.19
N LEU A 212 1.65 1.02 12.28
CA LEU A 212 0.22 1.24 12.44
C LEU A 212 -0.58 0.68 11.25
N PRO A 213 -0.28 1.01 9.97
CA PRO A 213 -0.96 0.40 8.84
C PRO A 213 -0.79 -1.12 8.78
N ALA A 214 0.39 -1.64 9.14
CA ALA A 214 0.66 -3.08 9.14
C ALA A 214 -0.19 -3.82 10.19
N ILE A 215 -0.31 -3.28 11.40
CA ILE A 215 -1.15 -3.87 12.45
C ILE A 215 -2.63 -3.82 12.04
N LEU A 216 -3.09 -2.67 11.55
CA LEU A 216 -4.47 -2.51 11.06
C LEU A 216 -4.76 -3.50 9.93
N LEU A 217 -3.83 -3.69 9.00
CA LEU A 217 -3.92 -4.68 7.93
C LEU A 217 -4.11 -6.10 8.48
N GLY A 218 -3.27 -6.48 9.44
CA GLY A 218 -3.33 -7.80 10.08
C GLY A 218 -4.65 -8.07 10.81
N VAL A 219 -5.38 -7.01 11.19
CA VAL A 219 -6.73 -7.11 11.79
C VAL A 219 -7.82 -7.12 10.72
N PHE A 220 -7.78 -6.20 9.76
CA PHE A 220 -8.87 -6.02 8.79
C PHE A 220 -8.89 -7.11 7.71
N ALA A 221 -7.74 -7.56 7.22
CA ALA A 221 -7.69 -8.57 6.16
C ALA A 221 -8.36 -9.91 6.57
N PRO A 222 -8.16 -10.45 7.80
CA PRO A 222 -8.92 -11.60 8.30
C PRO A 222 -10.43 -11.39 8.36
N ILE A 223 -10.89 -10.19 8.72
CA ILE A 223 -12.31 -9.86 8.78
C ILE A 223 -12.90 -9.94 7.37
N ILE A 224 -12.26 -9.27 6.40
CA ILE A 224 -12.68 -9.28 4.99
C ILE A 224 -12.67 -10.71 4.45
N ALA A 225 -11.57 -11.43 4.64
CA ALA A 225 -11.45 -12.82 4.20
C ALA A 225 -12.53 -13.70 4.83
N LYS A 226 -12.87 -13.50 6.12
CA LYS A 226 -13.93 -14.25 6.77
C LYS A 226 -15.29 -13.97 6.15
N VAL A 227 -15.61 -12.72 5.85
CA VAL A 227 -16.84 -12.34 5.14
C VAL A 227 -16.88 -12.98 3.76
N MET A 228 -15.77 -12.99 3.01
CA MET A 228 -15.69 -13.64 1.69
C MET A 228 -16.03 -15.14 1.75
N THR A 229 -15.65 -15.83 2.84
CA THR A 229 -16.05 -17.24 3.04
C THR A 229 -17.55 -17.43 3.24
N TRP A 230 -18.27 -16.44 3.78
CA TRP A 230 -19.74 -16.50 3.95
C TRP A 230 -20.48 -16.43 2.61
N TYR A 231 -19.87 -15.74 1.62
CA TYR A 231 -20.41 -15.60 0.26
C TYR A 231 -19.86 -16.64 -0.72
N GLY A 232 -19.22 -17.71 -0.23
CA GLY A 232 -18.78 -18.84 -1.06
C GLY A 232 -17.52 -18.57 -1.88
N ILE A 233 -16.76 -17.51 -1.60
CA ILE A 233 -15.44 -17.30 -2.20
C ILE A 233 -14.42 -18.20 -1.48
N ILE A 234 -14.47 -19.48 -1.82
CA ILE A 234 -13.58 -20.52 -1.30
C ILE A 234 -12.88 -21.15 -2.50
N PRO A 235 -11.55 -21.37 -2.44
CA PRO A 235 -10.88 -22.18 -3.45
C PRO A 235 -11.61 -23.49 -3.63
N GLY A 236 -11.90 -23.86 -4.88
CA GLY A 236 -12.58 -25.11 -5.18
C GLY A 236 -11.96 -26.25 -4.37
N THR A 237 -12.77 -26.83 -3.49
CA THR A 237 -12.48 -28.10 -2.85
C THR A 237 -12.43 -29.13 -3.96
N ARG A 238 -11.26 -29.32 -4.57
CA ARG A 238 -11.02 -30.57 -5.30
C ARG A 238 -10.95 -31.66 -4.24
N TYR A 239 -11.95 -32.54 -4.34
CA TYR A 239 -11.95 -33.96 -4.02
C TYR A 239 -10.57 -34.52 -3.65
#